data_AF-A0A534W3U1-F1
#
_entry.id   AF-A0A534W3U1-F1
#
_cell.length_a   1.000
_cell.length_b   1.000
_cell.length_c   1.000
_cell.angle_alpha   90.00
_cell.angle_beta   90.00
_cell.angle_gamma   90.00
#
_symmetry.space_group_name_H-M   'P 1'
#
loop_
_entity.id
_entity.type
_entity.pdbx_description
1 polymer ?
#
loop_
_entity_poly.entity_id
_entity_poly.type
_entity_poly.pdbx_seq_one_letter_code
_entity_poly.pdbx_strand_id
1 'polypeptide(L)'
;MVELGAEFVHGPRVELKRAKLKLEEMDGRQMALLDGRLRDVTGQFRSVIRKLAGARGAGTAQSWLATANLDDVERELARSYIEGFFAAPAAFVGIEGVANDQGMRTRRVVGGYDRALRGHADALRAAGALRLCLTVERVRWRKGHVAVQARTVSGAAEEIEARRLLVTLPVSVLAASDGVGFDPPLRGKREALSWVRTGGVVKALLRFREPFWLTRALRKADFFHAPGAPLPTWWRGSPREVPLLTGWAGGPAAERLKEGDRLAGALDSVARIFGRTRHEIESLVEGVRMVDWSEDPFARGAYAYELAGSPPDLLPRLAAPEEETLFFAGEATSLTGRGGTVDGALETGLRAAKQLLQTL
;
A
#
# COMPACT_ATOMS: atom_id res chain seq x y z
N MET A 1 16.56 -7.62 7.52
CA MET A 1 15.60 -6.51 7.68
C MET A 1 14.29 -6.95 7.05
N VAL A 2 13.17 -6.64 7.69
CA VAL A 2 11.83 -7.05 7.27
C VAL A 2 11.06 -5.79 6.90
N GLU A 3 10.55 -5.72 5.68
CA GLU A 3 9.67 -4.64 5.24
C GLU A 3 8.23 -5.02 5.54
N LEU A 4 7.52 -4.18 6.29
CA LEU A 4 6.10 -4.39 6.58
C LEU A 4 5.20 -3.54 5.67
N GLY A 5 5.71 -2.37 5.22
CA GLY A 5 5.03 -1.46 4.31
C GLY A 5 5.47 -1.65 2.86
N ALA A 6 5.69 -0.52 2.16
CA ALA A 6 6.06 -0.47 0.76
C ALA A 6 7.40 -1.21 0.49
N GLU A 7 7.33 -2.27 -0.31
CA GLU A 7 8.53 -3.01 -0.75
C GLU A 7 9.03 -2.59 -2.12
N PHE A 8 8.13 -2.08 -2.96
CA PHE A 8 8.40 -1.85 -4.37
C PHE A 8 8.48 -0.36 -4.70
N VAL A 9 9.41 -0.04 -5.59
CA VAL A 9 9.70 1.31 -6.03
C VAL A 9 8.86 1.63 -7.26
N HIS A 10 7.94 2.58 -7.09
CA HIS A 10 7.15 3.18 -8.16
C HIS A 10 7.64 4.62 -8.44
N GLY A 11 7.54 5.09 -9.68
CA GLY A 11 7.86 6.48 -10.03
C GLY A 11 9.35 6.86 -10.21
N PRO A 12 9.65 8.18 -10.29
CA PRO A 12 10.96 8.78 -10.67
C PRO A 12 12.11 8.68 -9.67
N ARG A 13 11.88 8.23 -8.42
CA ARG A 13 12.93 7.78 -7.48
C ARG A 13 13.87 8.87 -6.98
N VAL A 14 13.39 10.11 -6.90
CA VAL A 14 14.22 11.27 -6.56
C VAL A 14 14.92 11.07 -5.21
N GLU A 15 14.17 10.71 -4.17
CA GLU A 15 14.73 10.50 -2.83
C GLU A 15 15.64 9.27 -2.74
N LEU A 16 15.32 8.19 -3.48
CA LEU A 16 16.16 6.99 -3.50
C LEU A 16 17.54 7.27 -4.14
N LYS A 17 17.56 8.06 -5.21
CA LYS A 17 18.81 8.50 -5.86
C LYS A 17 19.61 9.41 -4.93
N ARG A 18 18.94 10.35 -4.26
CA ARG A 18 19.57 11.27 -3.28
C ARG A 18 20.24 10.49 -2.14
N ALA A 19 19.56 9.47 -1.62
CA ALA A 19 20.08 8.59 -0.59
C ALA A 19 21.08 7.53 -1.10
N LYS A 20 21.42 7.54 -2.40
CA LYS A 20 22.36 6.60 -3.05
C LYS A 20 21.99 5.13 -2.78
N LEU A 21 20.69 4.82 -2.75
CA LEU A 21 20.22 3.48 -2.45
C LEU A 21 20.34 2.56 -3.66
N LYS A 22 20.84 1.34 -3.41
CA LYS A 22 20.90 0.29 -4.41
C LYS A 22 19.50 -0.28 -4.63
N LEU A 23 19.17 -0.52 -5.89
CA LEU A 23 17.90 -1.14 -6.28
C LEU A 23 18.18 -2.51 -6.88
N GLU A 24 17.37 -3.49 -6.49
CA GLU A 24 17.31 -4.80 -7.14
C GLU A 24 16.13 -4.81 -8.11
N GLU A 25 16.35 -5.29 -9.34
CA GLU A 25 15.26 -5.56 -10.28
C GLU A 25 14.62 -6.91 -9.98
N MET A 26 13.29 -6.91 -9.88
CA MET A 26 12.43 -8.07 -9.70
C MET A 26 11.54 -8.28 -10.93
N ASP A 27 12.09 -8.03 -12.11
CA ASP A 27 11.41 -8.23 -13.40
C ASP A 27 11.41 -9.70 -13.84
N GLY A 28 11.64 -10.63 -12.89
CA GLY A 28 11.70 -12.06 -13.12
C GLY A 28 10.34 -12.70 -13.40
N ARG A 29 10.31 -14.03 -13.39
CA ARG A 29 9.13 -14.79 -13.83
C ARG A 29 7.99 -14.72 -12.82
N GLN A 30 6.79 -14.61 -13.38
CA GLN A 30 5.51 -14.70 -12.69
C GLN A 30 5.02 -16.14 -12.84
N MET A 31 4.90 -16.86 -11.73
CA MET A 31 4.40 -18.23 -11.73
C MET A 31 2.97 -18.23 -11.17
N ALA A 32 2.04 -18.96 -11.77
CA ALA A 32 0.68 -19.11 -11.23
C ALA A 32 0.29 -20.58 -11.11
N LEU A 33 -0.34 -20.93 -10.00
CA LEU A 33 -0.92 -22.25 -9.77
C LEU A 33 -2.27 -22.32 -10.47
N LEU A 34 -2.31 -23.02 -11.61
CA LEU A 34 -3.48 -23.19 -12.45
C LEU A 34 -3.72 -24.69 -12.68
N ASP A 35 -4.93 -25.16 -12.42
CA ASP A 35 -5.32 -26.58 -12.52
C ASP A 35 -4.36 -27.51 -11.74
N GLY A 36 -3.98 -27.09 -10.53
CA GLY A 36 -3.07 -27.85 -9.65
C GLY A 36 -1.61 -27.89 -10.11
N ARG A 37 -1.21 -27.12 -11.13
CA ARG A 37 0.17 -27.06 -11.62
C ARG A 37 0.67 -25.64 -11.69
N LEU A 38 1.93 -25.44 -11.28
CA LEU A 38 2.58 -24.14 -11.37
C LEU A 38 3.02 -23.88 -12.82
N ARG A 39 2.49 -22.84 -13.46
CA ARG A 39 2.76 -22.46 -14.84
C ARG A 39 3.42 -21.08 -14.90
N ASP A 40 4.31 -20.88 -15.88
CA ASP A 40 4.85 -19.55 -16.17
C ASP A 40 3.78 -18.73 -16.87
N VAL A 41 3.34 -17.65 -16.23
CA VAL A 41 2.32 -16.73 -16.73
C VAL A 41 2.89 -15.35 -17.00
N THR A 42 4.22 -15.21 -17.12
CA THR A 42 4.88 -13.92 -17.30
C THR A 42 4.35 -13.16 -18.52
N GLY A 43 4.04 -13.87 -19.61
CA GLY A 43 3.45 -13.28 -20.82
C GLY A 43 2.04 -12.76 -20.59
N GLN A 44 1.17 -13.59 -20.01
CA GLN A 44 -0.22 -13.24 -19.68
C GLN A 44 -0.28 -12.10 -18.66
N PHE A 45 0.54 -12.13 -17.61
CA PHE A 45 0.61 -11.07 -16.62
C PHE A 45 1.00 -9.73 -17.28
N ARG A 46 2.03 -9.71 -18.13
CA ARG A 46 2.41 -8.50 -18.89
C ARG A 46 1.29 -8.03 -19.83
N SER A 47 0.58 -8.96 -20.47
CA SER A 47 -0.60 -8.65 -21.30
C SER A 47 -1.69 -7.97 -20.48
N VAL A 48 -2.04 -8.53 -19.32
CA VAL A 48 -3.02 -7.98 -18.37
C VAL A 48 -2.64 -6.57 -17.94
N ILE A 49 -1.42 -6.34 -17.47
CA ILE A 49 -1.01 -5.00 -17.03
C ILE A 49 -1.09 -3.99 -18.18
N ARG A 50 -0.71 -4.38 -19.40
CA ARG A 50 -0.83 -3.50 -20.58
C ARG A 50 -2.27 -3.17 -20.91
N LYS A 51 -3.17 -4.17 -20.89
CA LYS A 51 -4.60 -3.98 -21.15
C LYS A 51 -5.24 -3.09 -20.07
N LEU A 52 -4.85 -3.28 -18.80
CA LEU A 52 -5.32 -2.47 -17.68
C LEU A 52 -4.82 -1.02 -17.77
N ALA A 53 -3.55 -0.79 -18.10
CA ALA A 53 -2.99 0.56 -18.31
C ALA A 53 -3.71 1.33 -19.43
N GLY A 54 -4.22 0.61 -20.43
CA GLY A 54 -5.04 1.15 -21.51
C GLY A 54 -6.52 1.28 -21.19
N ALA A 55 -6.99 0.82 -20.01
CA ALA A 55 -8.39 0.91 -19.64
C ALA A 55 -8.83 2.37 -19.49
N ARG A 56 -10.02 2.69 -19.98
CA ARG A 56 -10.63 4.02 -19.97
C ARG A 56 -12.12 3.89 -19.73
N GLY A 57 -12.74 4.98 -19.29
CA GLY A 57 -14.19 5.11 -19.18
C GLY A 57 -14.71 4.93 -17.76
N ALA A 58 -16.00 5.18 -17.61
CA ALA A 58 -16.68 5.10 -16.34
C ALA A 58 -17.04 3.66 -15.97
N GLY A 59 -17.09 3.37 -14.67
CA GLY A 59 -17.53 2.09 -14.14
C GLY A 59 -16.54 1.47 -13.16
N THR A 60 -16.88 0.27 -12.72
CA THR A 60 -16.09 -0.50 -11.75
C THR A 60 -15.05 -1.34 -12.47
N ALA A 61 -13.97 -1.69 -11.78
CA ALA A 61 -13.03 -2.68 -12.28
C ALA A 61 -13.71 -4.03 -12.60
N GLN A 62 -14.77 -4.42 -11.87
CA GLN A 62 -15.58 -5.60 -12.16
C GLN A 62 -16.28 -5.49 -13.52
N SER A 63 -16.85 -4.32 -13.88
CA SER A 63 -17.46 -4.13 -15.19
C SER A 63 -16.44 -4.19 -16.33
N TRP A 64 -15.24 -3.64 -16.12
CA TRP A 64 -14.14 -3.78 -17.07
C TRP A 64 -13.69 -5.23 -17.20
N LEU A 65 -13.54 -5.95 -16.08
CA LEU A 65 -13.20 -7.38 -16.10
C LEU A 65 -14.22 -8.17 -16.92
N ALA A 66 -15.51 -7.84 -16.85
CA ALA A 66 -16.57 -8.52 -17.59
C ALA A 66 -16.48 -8.30 -19.11
N THR A 67 -16.17 -7.08 -19.56
CA THR A 67 -16.23 -6.69 -20.97
C THR A 67 -14.89 -6.72 -21.71
N ALA A 68 -13.77 -6.69 -20.98
CA ALA A 68 -12.44 -6.72 -21.56
C ALA A 68 -12.18 -8.04 -22.31
N ASN A 69 -11.45 -7.93 -23.42
CA ASN A 69 -10.97 -9.08 -24.19
C ASN A 69 -9.82 -9.77 -23.44
N LEU A 70 -10.18 -10.58 -22.45
CA LEU A 70 -9.30 -11.37 -21.61
C LEU A 70 -9.71 -12.84 -21.72
N ASP A 71 -8.73 -13.73 -21.92
CA ASP A 71 -8.96 -15.16 -21.68
C ASP A 71 -9.20 -15.43 -20.17
N ASP A 72 -9.60 -16.65 -19.83
CA ASP A 72 -9.95 -16.98 -18.43
C ASP A 72 -8.79 -16.81 -17.46
N VAL A 73 -7.56 -17.10 -17.90
CA VAL A 73 -6.35 -16.95 -17.08
C VAL A 73 -6.02 -15.48 -16.89
N GLU A 74 -6.04 -14.70 -17.97
CA GLU A 74 -5.85 -13.25 -17.92
C GLU A 74 -6.89 -12.57 -17.04
N ARG A 75 -8.15 -13.00 -17.10
CA ARG A 75 -9.24 -12.46 -16.28
C ARG A 75 -9.04 -12.71 -14.79
N GLU A 76 -8.61 -13.93 -14.42
CA GLU A 76 -8.32 -14.26 -13.02
C GLU A 76 -7.06 -13.55 -12.51
N LEU A 77 -6.02 -13.45 -13.33
CA LEU A 77 -4.82 -12.67 -13.02
C LEU A 77 -5.13 -11.18 -12.88
N ALA A 78 -5.99 -10.63 -13.73
CA ALA A 78 -6.41 -9.25 -13.67
C ALA A 78 -7.22 -8.96 -12.40
N ARG A 79 -8.18 -9.83 -12.04
CA ARG A 79 -8.90 -9.75 -10.77
C ARG A 79 -7.93 -9.80 -9.59
N SER A 80 -7.06 -10.80 -9.56
CA SER A 80 -6.08 -10.99 -8.48
C SER A 80 -5.14 -9.79 -8.35
N TYR A 81 -4.70 -9.22 -9.47
CA TYR A 81 -3.89 -8.01 -9.48
C TYR A 81 -4.68 -6.81 -8.97
N ILE A 82 -5.88 -6.54 -9.48
CA ILE A 82 -6.69 -5.38 -9.07
C ILE A 82 -7.02 -5.45 -7.57
N GLU A 83 -7.59 -6.57 -7.13
CA GLU A 83 -8.01 -6.75 -5.74
C GLU A 83 -6.82 -6.84 -4.79
N GLY A 84 -5.73 -7.46 -5.22
CA GLY A 84 -4.52 -7.62 -4.42
C GLY A 84 -3.66 -6.35 -4.35
N PHE A 85 -3.26 -5.79 -5.50
CA PHE A 85 -2.31 -4.66 -5.58
C PHE A 85 -2.90 -3.37 -5.03
N PHE A 86 -4.15 -3.04 -5.41
CA PHE A 86 -4.83 -1.84 -4.92
C PHE A 86 -5.57 -2.08 -3.59
N ALA A 87 -5.53 -3.31 -3.08
CA ALA A 87 -6.25 -3.74 -1.90
C ALA A 87 -7.75 -3.43 -1.96
N ALA A 88 -8.38 -3.40 -3.14
CA ALA A 88 -9.71 -2.85 -3.33
C ALA A 88 -10.65 -3.87 -3.99
N PRO A 89 -11.89 -4.07 -3.52
CA PRO A 89 -12.83 -4.96 -4.19
C PRO A 89 -13.13 -4.47 -5.61
N ALA A 90 -13.02 -5.35 -6.61
CA ALA A 90 -13.23 -4.99 -8.01
C ALA A 90 -14.64 -4.43 -8.26
N ALA A 91 -15.61 -4.85 -7.44
CA ALA A 91 -17.00 -4.38 -7.50
C ALA A 91 -17.19 -2.90 -7.11
N PHE A 92 -16.22 -2.29 -6.40
CA PHE A 92 -16.35 -0.93 -5.89
C PHE A 92 -15.31 0.03 -6.49
N VAL A 93 -14.08 -0.43 -6.73
CA VAL A 93 -13.03 0.44 -7.24
C VAL A 93 -13.32 0.89 -8.67
N GLY A 94 -13.14 2.19 -8.94
CA GLY A 94 -13.26 2.75 -10.28
C GLY A 94 -12.14 2.24 -11.19
N ILE A 95 -12.48 1.89 -12.44
CA ILE A 95 -11.48 1.39 -13.40
C ILE A 95 -10.38 2.42 -13.68
N GLU A 96 -10.71 3.71 -13.72
CA GLU A 96 -9.73 4.78 -13.96
C GLU A 96 -8.67 4.86 -12.87
N GLY A 97 -9.07 4.67 -11.60
CA GLY A 97 -8.15 4.70 -10.45
C GLY A 97 -7.14 3.55 -10.45
N VAL A 98 -7.40 2.46 -11.18
CA VAL A 98 -6.52 1.29 -11.27
C VAL A 98 -5.87 1.11 -12.65
N ALA A 99 -6.20 1.97 -13.61
CA ALA A 99 -5.69 1.94 -14.98
C ALA A 99 -4.24 2.46 -15.07
N ASN A 100 -3.28 1.66 -14.61
CA ASN A 100 -1.86 2.01 -14.65
C ASN A 100 -0.97 0.82 -15.01
N ASP A 101 0.31 1.12 -15.21
CA ASP A 101 1.35 0.15 -15.54
C ASP A 101 2.33 -0.12 -14.39
N GLN A 102 1.98 0.27 -13.15
CA GLN A 102 2.87 0.20 -12.00
C GLN A 102 3.35 -1.23 -11.70
N GLY A 103 2.59 -2.25 -12.09
CA GLY A 103 2.95 -3.66 -11.99
C GLY A 103 3.92 -4.18 -13.05
N MET A 104 4.28 -3.40 -14.09
CA MET A 104 5.15 -3.87 -15.18
C MET A 104 6.63 -3.96 -14.80
N ARG A 105 7.08 -3.09 -13.90
CA ARG A 105 8.49 -2.99 -13.50
C ARG A 105 8.59 -2.93 -12.01
N THR A 106 9.14 -3.97 -11.44
CA THR A 106 9.15 -4.13 -10.00
C THR A 106 10.58 -4.06 -9.52
N ARG A 107 10.91 -3.03 -8.75
CA ARG A 107 12.25 -2.88 -8.16
C ARG A 107 12.13 -2.74 -6.66
N ARG A 108 13.12 -3.23 -5.94
CA ARG A 108 13.18 -3.13 -4.47
C ARG A 108 14.38 -2.33 -4.02
N VAL A 109 14.22 -1.67 -2.88
CA VAL A 109 15.32 -1.02 -2.19
C VAL A 109 16.12 -2.06 -1.41
N VAL A 110 17.40 -2.21 -1.76
CA VAL A 110 18.28 -3.14 -1.06
C VAL A 110 18.60 -2.58 0.33
N GLY A 111 18.26 -3.37 1.36
CA GLY A 111 18.48 -3.00 2.76
C GLY A 111 17.46 -2.01 3.32
N GLY A 112 16.31 -1.85 2.65
CA GLY A 112 15.10 -1.25 3.22
C GLY A 112 14.78 0.18 2.78
N TYR A 113 13.49 0.48 2.69
CA TYR A 113 12.93 1.73 2.18
C TYR A 113 13.09 2.88 3.19
N ASP A 114 13.13 2.58 4.50
CA ASP A 114 13.34 3.55 5.59
C ASP A 114 14.62 4.39 5.39
N ARG A 115 15.65 3.79 4.80
CA ARG A 115 16.94 4.42 4.51
C ARG A 115 16.81 5.63 3.58
N ALA A 116 15.75 5.69 2.76
CA ALA A 116 15.48 6.82 1.89
C ALA A 116 15.13 8.09 2.68
N LEU A 117 14.50 7.91 3.84
CA LEU A 117 14.00 8.99 4.68
C LEU A 117 14.89 9.25 5.91
N ARG A 118 15.83 8.35 6.20
CA ARG A 118 16.68 8.42 7.40
C ARG A 118 17.43 9.75 7.52
N GLY A 119 18.03 10.24 6.43
CA GLY A 119 18.73 11.53 6.45
C GLY A 119 17.82 12.71 6.80
N HIS A 120 16.58 12.71 6.31
CA HIS A 120 15.57 13.73 6.67
C HIS A 120 15.14 13.60 8.13
N ALA A 121 14.89 12.38 8.59
CA ALA A 121 14.52 12.12 9.98
C ALA A 121 15.63 12.55 10.96
N ASP A 122 16.89 12.26 10.65
CA ASP A 122 18.03 12.63 11.48
C ASP A 122 18.22 14.15 11.54
N ALA A 123 18.04 14.86 10.42
CA ALA A 123 18.05 16.32 10.41
C ALA A 123 16.93 16.92 11.28
N LEU A 124 15.72 16.38 11.21
CA LEU A 124 14.60 16.83 12.05
C LEU A 124 14.83 16.53 13.54
N ARG A 125 15.45 15.39 13.88
CA ARG A 125 15.86 15.07 15.26
C ARG A 125 16.91 16.05 15.77
N ALA A 126 17.94 16.32 14.99
CA ALA A 126 19.01 17.25 15.35
C ALA A 126 18.47 18.68 15.58
N ALA A 127 17.45 19.08 14.83
CA ALA A 127 16.76 20.36 15.00
C ALA A 127 15.73 20.38 16.15
N GLY A 128 15.50 19.26 16.85
CA GLY A 128 14.44 19.15 17.86
C GLY A 128 13.02 19.25 17.29
N ALA A 129 12.86 19.10 15.97
CA ALA A 129 11.60 19.26 15.25
C ALA A 129 10.82 17.95 15.08
N LEU A 130 11.41 16.79 15.41
CA LEU A 130 10.73 15.49 15.36
C LEU A 130 10.29 15.04 16.75
N ARG A 131 8.98 14.95 16.95
CA ARG A 131 8.37 14.42 18.19
C ARG A 131 7.67 13.10 17.89
N LEU A 132 8.27 12.00 18.34
CA LEU A 132 7.66 10.66 18.28
C LEU A 132 6.89 10.36 19.56
N CYS A 133 6.10 9.30 19.55
CA CYS A 133 5.33 8.85 20.74
C CYS A 133 4.35 9.92 21.26
N LEU A 134 3.85 10.76 20.35
CA LEU A 134 2.91 11.83 20.61
C LEU A 134 1.74 11.72 19.63
N THR A 135 0.61 11.22 20.10
CA THR A 135 -0.57 10.95 19.29
C THR A 135 -1.49 12.16 19.30
N VAL A 136 -1.73 12.75 18.14
CA VAL A 136 -2.72 13.83 17.99
C VAL A 136 -4.13 13.24 18.12
N GLU A 137 -4.95 13.85 18.98
CA GLU A 137 -6.35 13.43 19.22
C GLU A 137 -7.33 14.44 18.62
N ARG A 138 -7.03 15.74 18.74
CA ARG A 138 -7.92 16.81 18.28
C ARG A 138 -7.14 18.01 17.74
N VAL A 139 -7.69 18.64 16.71
CA VAL A 139 -7.19 19.87 16.11
C VAL A 139 -8.30 20.91 16.19
N ARG A 140 -8.09 21.94 17.01
CA ARG A 140 -8.94 23.14 17.04
C ARG A 140 -8.32 24.20 16.16
N TRP A 141 -9.09 24.77 15.25
CA TRP A 141 -8.51 25.68 14.26
C TRP A 141 -9.50 26.76 13.83
N ARG A 142 -8.94 27.85 13.31
CA ARG A 142 -9.62 28.95 12.63
C ARG A 142 -8.62 29.58 11.67
N LYS A 143 -9.07 30.40 10.72
CA LYS A 143 -8.14 31.10 9.82
C LYS A 143 -6.97 31.72 10.59
N GLY A 144 -5.76 31.26 10.28
CA GLY A 144 -4.52 31.79 10.85
C GLY A 144 -4.01 31.14 12.14
N HIS A 145 -4.74 30.19 12.74
CA HIS A 145 -4.41 29.63 14.04
C HIS A 145 -4.85 28.17 14.19
N VAL A 146 -3.98 27.35 14.79
CA VAL A 146 -4.21 25.94 15.08
C VAL A 146 -3.73 25.63 16.50
N ALA A 147 -4.55 24.93 17.27
CA ALA A 147 -4.20 24.32 18.54
C ALA A 147 -4.39 22.79 18.43
N VAL A 148 -3.30 22.06 18.55
CA VAL A 148 -3.24 20.60 18.44
C VAL A 148 -3.19 20.00 19.83
N GLN A 149 -4.22 19.24 20.18
CA GLN A 149 -4.25 18.43 21.39
C GLN A 149 -3.67 17.06 21.08
N ALA A 150 -2.65 16.67 21.82
CA ALA A 150 -1.96 15.41 21.66
C ALA A 150 -1.70 14.74 23.00
N ARG A 151 -1.45 13.43 22.95
CA ARG A 151 -1.20 12.60 24.12
C ARG A 151 0.10 11.83 23.94
N THR A 152 0.94 11.87 24.95
CA THR A 152 2.14 11.05 25.02
C THR A 152 1.82 9.60 25.30
N VAL A 153 2.77 8.70 25.07
CA VAL A 153 2.63 7.27 25.43
C VAL A 153 2.37 7.02 26.93
N SER A 154 2.76 7.94 27.81
CA SER A 154 2.46 7.84 29.25
C SER A 154 1.07 8.37 29.63
N GLY A 155 0.30 8.85 28.65
CA GLY A 155 -1.03 9.39 28.85
C GLY A 155 -1.08 10.89 29.16
N ALA A 156 0.07 11.56 29.31
CA ALA A 156 0.12 13.00 29.54
C ALA A 156 -0.38 13.77 28.31
N ALA A 157 -1.30 14.71 28.55
CA ALA A 157 -1.84 15.58 27.51
C ALA A 157 -0.91 16.78 27.26
N GLU A 158 -0.78 17.15 26.00
CA GLU A 158 -0.03 18.30 25.55
C GLU A 158 -0.84 19.11 24.54
N GLU A 159 -0.61 20.42 24.52
CA GLU A 159 -1.16 21.32 23.52
C GLU A 159 -0.04 22.03 22.76
N ILE A 160 -0.14 22.04 21.44
CA ILE A 160 0.83 22.67 20.54
C ILE A 160 0.09 23.69 19.68
N GLU A 161 0.54 24.94 19.73
CA GLU A 161 0.00 26.00 18.90
C GLU A 161 0.87 26.27 17.66
N ALA A 162 0.20 26.56 16.55
CA ALA A 162 0.84 26.94 15.30
C ALA A 162 -0.04 27.90 14.49
N ARG A 163 0.55 28.63 13.56
CA ARG A 163 -0.23 29.45 12.60
C ARG A 163 -0.89 28.61 11.52
N ARG A 164 -0.30 27.47 11.18
CA ARG A 164 -0.66 26.57 10.07
C ARG A 164 -0.39 25.13 10.46
N LEU A 165 -1.11 24.19 9.86
CA LEU A 165 -0.90 22.75 10.05
C LEU A 165 -0.86 22.04 8.69
N LEU A 166 0.18 21.24 8.47
CA LEU A 166 0.24 20.28 7.36
C LEU A 166 -0.17 18.90 7.88
N VAL A 167 -1.29 18.38 7.37
CA VAL A 167 -1.86 17.09 7.73
C VAL A 167 -1.42 16.05 6.70
N THR A 168 -0.77 14.99 7.17
CA THR A 168 -0.33 13.84 6.35
C THR A 168 -0.97 12.52 6.81
N LEU A 169 -2.13 12.61 7.47
CA LEU A 169 -2.85 11.44 7.98
C LEU A 169 -3.45 10.63 6.83
N PRO A 170 -3.49 9.29 6.93
CA PRO A 170 -4.25 8.44 6.01
C PRO A 170 -5.72 8.84 5.97
N VAL A 171 -6.36 8.67 4.81
CA VAL A 171 -7.80 8.95 4.65
C VAL A 171 -8.67 8.10 5.57
N SER A 172 -8.25 6.88 5.87
CA SER A 172 -8.87 5.98 6.86
C SER A 172 -8.90 6.58 8.26
N VAL A 173 -7.84 7.27 8.68
CA VAL A 173 -7.75 7.97 9.98
C VAL A 173 -8.55 9.26 9.95
N LEU A 174 -8.56 9.99 8.82
CA LEU A 174 -9.37 11.20 8.66
C LEU A 174 -10.88 10.93 8.64
N ALA A 175 -11.28 9.77 8.11
CA ALA A 175 -12.68 9.37 8.00
C ALA A 175 -13.20 8.61 9.24
N ALA A 176 -12.31 8.09 10.09
CA ALA A 176 -12.70 7.34 11.29
C ALA A 176 -13.39 8.25 12.33
N SER A 177 -14.47 7.76 12.93
CA SER A 177 -15.21 8.47 13.99
C SER A 177 -14.39 8.64 15.28
N ASP A 178 -13.49 7.70 15.55
CA ASP A 178 -12.51 7.70 16.64
C ASP A 178 -11.09 8.08 16.14
N GLY A 179 -11.00 8.67 14.94
CA GLY A 179 -9.78 9.27 14.41
C GLY A 179 -9.49 10.65 15.00
N VAL A 180 -8.67 11.44 14.29
CA VAL A 180 -8.34 12.81 14.71
C VAL A 180 -9.55 13.72 14.53
N GLY A 181 -10.05 14.31 15.62
CA GLY A 181 -11.17 15.24 15.57
C GLY A 181 -10.76 16.64 15.10
N PHE A 182 -11.49 17.23 14.16
CA PHE A 182 -11.28 18.61 13.70
C PHE A 182 -12.45 19.50 14.14
N ASP A 183 -12.12 20.64 14.74
CA ASP A 183 -13.09 21.64 15.19
C ASP A 183 -12.69 23.05 14.70
N PRO A 184 -13.44 23.65 13.75
CA PRO A 184 -14.65 23.11 13.11
C PRO A 184 -14.35 21.90 12.20
N PRO A 185 -15.37 21.09 11.82
CA PRO A 185 -15.18 19.96 10.93
C PRO A 185 -14.66 20.37 9.54
N LEU A 186 -13.88 19.49 8.90
CA LEU A 186 -13.31 19.68 7.56
C LEU A 186 -14.38 19.66 6.46
N ARG A 187 -15.06 20.79 6.24
CA ARG A 187 -16.20 20.88 5.31
C ARG A 187 -15.81 20.55 3.88
N GLY A 188 -14.66 21.03 3.40
CA GLY A 188 -14.16 20.75 2.05
C GLY A 188 -13.72 19.30 1.84
N LYS A 189 -13.54 18.53 2.93
CA LYS A 189 -13.12 17.12 2.87
C LYS A 189 -14.27 16.13 3.03
N ARG A 190 -15.35 16.51 3.70
CA ARG A 190 -16.44 15.60 4.09
C ARG A 190 -17.01 14.81 2.92
N GLU A 191 -17.39 15.48 1.84
CA GLU A 191 -17.95 14.83 0.65
C GLU A 191 -16.89 13.99 -0.06
N ALA A 192 -15.68 14.52 -0.24
CA ALA A 192 -14.56 13.82 -0.87
C ALA A 192 -14.21 12.50 -0.15
N LEU A 193 -14.19 12.52 1.19
CA LEU A 193 -13.92 11.33 2.01
C LEU A 193 -15.01 10.25 1.87
N SER A 194 -16.23 10.59 1.43
CA SER A 194 -17.27 9.58 1.18
C SER A 194 -17.05 8.78 -0.12
N TRP A 195 -16.22 9.30 -1.03
CA TRP A 195 -15.89 8.69 -2.32
C TRP A 195 -14.58 7.91 -2.32
N VAL A 196 -13.85 7.93 -1.20
CA VAL A 196 -12.60 7.19 -1.03
C VAL A 196 -12.77 6.18 0.09
N ARG A 197 -12.21 4.99 -0.11
CA ARG A 197 -12.11 3.97 0.92
C ARG A 197 -10.68 3.49 1.03
N THR A 198 -10.38 2.82 2.13
CA THR A 198 -9.13 2.10 2.32
C THR A 198 -9.47 0.63 2.47
N GLY A 199 -8.82 -0.23 1.70
CA GLY A 199 -9.03 -1.66 1.84
C GLY A 199 -8.00 -2.32 2.75
N GLY A 200 -8.30 -3.53 3.19
CA GLY A 200 -7.43 -4.28 4.10
C GLY A 200 -6.27 -4.97 3.40
N VAL A 201 -5.17 -5.16 4.13
CA VAL A 201 -4.06 -6.02 3.70
C VAL A 201 -3.60 -6.85 4.88
N VAL A 202 -3.49 -8.16 4.63
CA VAL A 202 -2.72 -9.08 5.48
C VAL A 202 -1.43 -9.45 4.78
N LYS A 203 -0.31 -9.26 5.48
CA LYS A 203 1.03 -9.58 5.03
C LYS A 203 1.62 -10.69 5.90
N ALA A 204 2.09 -11.75 5.27
CA ALA A 204 2.86 -12.82 5.91
C ALA A 204 4.32 -12.70 5.55
N LEU A 205 5.22 -12.84 6.52
CA LEU A 205 6.64 -13.05 6.28
C LEU A 205 7.04 -14.37 6.91
N LEU A 206 7.38 -15.34 6.06
CA LEU A 206 7.77 -16.68 6.45
C LEU A 206 9.24 -16.87 6.14
N ARG A 207 10.06 -16.95 7.18
CA ARG A 207 11.47 -17.32 7.09
C ARG A 207 11.59 -18.84 7.19
N PHE A 208 12.34 -19.43 6.28
CA PHE A 208 12.59 -20.86 6.20
C PHE A 208 14.07 -21.16 6.50
N ARG A 209 14.36 -22.42 6.85
CA ARG A 209 15.73 -22.94 7.03
C ARG A 209 16.54 -22.89 5.74
N GLU A 210 15.88 -23.11 4.62
CA GLU A 210 16.49 -23.11 3.29
C GLU A 210 15.52 -22.54 2.25
N PRO A 211 16.04 -21.92 1.17
CA PRO A 211 15.21 -21.35 0.12
C PRO A 211 14.80 -22.47 -0.85
N PHE A 212 13.98 -23.41 -0.39
CA PHE A 212 13.63 -24.66 -1.08
C PHE A 212 13.01 -24.45 -2.48
N TRP A 213 12.51 -23.25 -2.78
CA TRP A 213 12.00 -22.84 -4.09
C TRP A 213 13.10 -22.50 -5.11
N LEU A 214 14.38 -22.43 -4.74
CA LEU A 214 15.49 -22.15 -5.66
C LEU A 214 15.94 -23.38 -6.45
N THR A 215 14.98 -24.16 -6.95
CA THR A 215 15.24 -25.28 -7.86
C THR A 215 15.66 -24.77 -9.25
N ARG A 216 16.26 -25.62 -10.09
CA ARG A 216 16.58 -25.27 -11.49
C ARG A 216 15.38 -24.69 -12.24
N ALA A 217 14.19 -25.24 -12.00
CA ALA A 217 12.95 -24.84 -12.65
C ALA A 217 12.42 -23.48 -12.18
N LEU A 218 12.66 -23.09 -10.91
CA LEU A 218 12.07 -21.91 -10.27
C LEU A 218 13.08 -20.83 -9.88
N ARG A 219 14.38 -21.03 -10.04
CA ARG A 219 15.44 -20.07 -9.67
C ARG A 219 15.30 -18.65 -10.24
N LYS A 220 14.55 -18.48 -11.35
CA LYS A 220 14.25 -17.17 -11.96
C LYS A 220 12.83 -16.64 -11.65
N ALA A 221 12.06 -17.35 -10.84
CA ALA A 221 10.74 -16.90 -10.40
C ALA A 221 10.93 -15.85 -9.29
N ASP A 222 10.19 -14.76 -9.41
CA ASP A 222 10.17 -13.70 -8.39
C ASP A 222 8.84 -13.67 -7.65
N PHE A 223 7.78 -14.08 -8.33
CA PHE A 223 6.41 -14.08 -7.84
C PHE A 223 5.71 -15.41 -8.09
N PHE A 224 4.83 -15.75 -7.16
CA PHE A 224 3.97 -16.93 -7.18
C PHE A 224 2.54 -16.51 -6.87
N HIS A 225 1.62 -16.88 -7.75
CA HIS A 225 0.20 -16.58 -7.64
C HIS A 225 -0.58 -17.87 -7.42
N ALA A 226 -1.46 -17.89 -6.43
CA ALA A 226 -2.40 -18.97 -6.18
C ALA A 226 -3.80 -18.38 -6.03
N PRO A 227 -4.48 -18.08 -7.15
CA PRO A 227 -5.85 -17.59 -7.10
C PRO A 227 -6.74 -18.50 -6.24
N GLY A 228 -7.57 -17.87 -5.39
CA GLY A 228 -8.42 -18.56 -4.42
C GLY A 228 -7.71 -19.13 -3.19
N ALA A 229 -6.38 -19.00 -3.04
CA ALA A 229 -5.71 -19.30 -1.78
C ALA A 229 -5.95 -18.16 -0.75
N PRO A 230 -5.86 -18.45 0.56
CA PRO A 230 -6.01 -17.43 1.61
C PRO A 230 -5.07 -16.23 1.43
N LEU A 231 -3.80 -16.47 1.08
CA LEU A 231 -2.88 -15.45 0.60
C LEU A 231 -2.53 -15.75 -0.86
N PRO A 232 -3.15 -15.07 -1.82
CA PRO A 232 -3.05 -15.42 -3.23
C PRO A 232 -1.71 -15.03 -3.85
N THR A 233 -0.99 -14.04 -3.31
CA THR A 233 0.23 -13.52 -3.94
C THR A 233 1.42 -13.68 -3.03
N TRP A 234 2.50 -14.27 -3.56
CA TRP A 234 3.74 -14.49 -2.84
C TRP A 234 4.93 -14.04 -3.65
N TRP A 235 5.98 -13.61 -2.98
CA TRP A 235 7.25 -13.30 -3.62
C TRP A 235 8.42 -13.65 -2.73
N ARG A 236 9.56 -13.89 -3.38
CA ARG A 236 10.83 -14.16 -2.68
C ARG A 236 11.40 -12.93 -1.99
N GLY A 237 12.25 -13.18 -1.00
CA GLY A 237 13.10 -12.19 -0.37
C GLY A 237 14.23 -11.66 -1.27
N SER A 238 14.94 -10.68 -0.73
CA SER A 238 16.10 -10.03 -1.33
C SER A 238 17.26 -10.01 -0.33
N PRO A 239 18.50 -10.42 -0.72
CA PRO A 239 18.85 -11.10 -1.97
C PRO A 239 18.11 -12.42 -2.20
N ARG A 240 18.19 -12.99 -3.41
CA ARG A 240 17.40 -14.16 -3.84
C ARG A 240 17.62 -15.40 -2.96
N GLU A 241 18.82 -15.53 -2.40
CA GLU A 241 19.27 -16.62 -1.54
C GLU A 241 18.70 -16.54 -0.12
N VAL A 242 18.14 -15.39 0.27
CA VAL A 242 17.48 -15.23 1.57
C VAL A 242 16.24 -16.13 1.58
N PRO A 243 16.15 -17.11 2.52
CA PRO A 243 15.02 -18.01 2.62
C PRO A 243 13.84 -17.32 3.30
N LEU A 244 13.31 -16.30 2.64
CA LEU A 244 12.15 -15.52 3.08
C LEU A 244 11.15 -15.51 1.93
N LEU A 245 9.91 -15.90 2.22
CA LEU A 245 8.77 -15.61 1.36
C LEU A 245 7.89 -14.57 2.05
N THR A 246 7.45 -13.59 1.28
CA THR A 246 6.41 -12.67 1.71
C THR A 246 5.13 -13.03 1.00
N GLY A 247 4.07 -13.28 1.78
CA GLY A 247 2.72 -13.51 1.31
C GLY A 247 1.87 -12.25 1.47
N TRP A 248 0.90 -12.08 0.57
CA TRP A 248 0.06 -10.91 0.48
C TRP A 248 -1.38 -11.32 0.16
N ALA A 249 -2.30 -10.87 1.01
CA ALA A 249 -3.73 -10.81 0.74
C ALA A 249 -4.14 -9.34 0.80
N GLY A 250 -4.73 -8.82 -0.27
CA GLY A 250 -5.28 -7.46 -0.34
C GLY A 250 -6.78 -7.50 -0.59
N GLY A 251 -7.48 -6.46 -0.14
CA GLY A 251 -8.91 -6.26 -0.38
C GLY A 251 -9.76 -7.43 0.10
N PRO A 252 -10.65 -7.99 -0.74
CA PRO A 252 -11.53 -9.09 -0.35
C PRO A 252 -10.81 -10.32 0.22
N ALA A 253 -9.58 -10.61 -0.21
CA ALA A 253 -8.82 -11.74 0.32
C ALA A 253 -8.38 -11.49 1.78
N ALA A 254 -7.99 -10.26 2.12
CA ALA A 254 -7.63 -9.88 3.48
C ALA A 254 -8.86 -9.89 4.40
N GLU A 255 -9.99 -9.36 3.95
CA GLU A 255 -11.24 -9.28 4.72
C GLU A 255 -11.79 -10.66 5.11
N ARG A 256 -11.55 -11.68 4.29
CA ARG A 256 -11.95 -13.07 4.59
C ARG A 256 -10.99 -13.77 5.56
N LEU A 257 -9.80 -13.23 5.79
CA LEU A 257 -8.74 -13.88 6.54
C LEU A 257 -8.71 -13.42 8.01
N LYS A 258 -9.45 -14.15 8.85
CA LYS A 258 -9.55 -13.89 10.30
C LYS A 258 -8.23 -14.13 11.02
N GLU A 259 -7.99 -13.38 12.11
CA GLU A 259 -6.76 -13.44 12.90
C GLU A 259 -6.30 -14.87 13.23
N GLY A 260 -7.20 -15.71 13.77
CA GLY A 260 -6.89 -17.09 14.13
C GLY A 260 -6.51 -18.01 12.96
N ASP A 261 -6.92 -17.66 11.73
CA ASP A 261 -6.71 -18.46 10.53
C ASP A 261 -5.51 -17.97 9.70
N ARG A 262 -4.95 -16.78 10.01
CA ARG A 262 -3.91 -16.11 9.20
C ARG A 262 -2.68 -16.98 8.96
N LEU A 263 -2.10 -17.55 10.03
CA LEU A 263 -0.91 -18.40 9.91
C LEU A 263 -1.21 -19.70 9.16
N ALA A 264 -2.35 -20.32 9.48
CA ALA A 264 -2.76 -21.53 8.78
C ALA A 264 -2.95 -21.28 7.28
N GLY A 265 -3.69 -20.23 6.92
CA GLY A 265 -3.88 -19.85 5.53
C GLY A 265 -2.57 -19.51 4.81
N ALA A 266 -1.60 -18.90 5.49
CA ALA A 266 -0.29 -18.61 4.94
C ALA A 266 0.49 -19.90 4.59
N LEU A 267 0.57 -20.84 5.52
CA LEU A 267 1.27 -22.09 5.33
C LEU A 267 0.57 -23.00 4.30
N ASP A 268 -0.77 -23.02 4.28
CA ASP A 268 -1.55 -23.74 3.27
C ASP A 268 -1.34 -23.16 1.86
N SER A 269 -1.25 -21.83 1.75
CA SER A 269 -0.97 -21.16 0.47
C SER A 269 0.41 -21.58 -0.07
N VAL A 270 1.45 -21.57 0.77
CA VAL A 270 2.81 -22.01 0.40
C VAL A 270 2.83 -23.50 0.03
N ALA A 271 2.22 -24.35 0.85
CA ALA A 271 2.13 -25.79 0.60
C ALA A 271 1.51 -26.07 -0.78
N ARG A 272 0.38 -25.40 -1.08
CA ARG A 272 -0.34 -25.52 -2.34
C ARG A 272 0.49 -25.01 -3.53
N ILE A 273 1.16 -23.86 -3.40
CA ILE A 273 1.99 -23.27 -4.48
C ILE A 273 3.14 -24.20 -4.88
N PHE A 274 3.82 -24.80 -3.90
CA PHE A 274 5.01 -25.60 -4.13
C PHE A 274 4.77 -27.11 -4.20
N GLY A 275 3.50 -27.54 -4.14
CA GLY A 275 3.12 -28.95 -4.20
C GLY A 275 3.71 -29.78 -3.06
N ARG A 276 3.77 -29.20 -1.86
CA ARG A 276 4.25 -29.85 -0.63
C ARG A 276 3.10 -30.02 0.35
N THR A 277 3.26 -30.94 1.30
CA THR A 277 2.34 -31.08 2.42
C THR A 277 2.50 -29.91 3.39
N ARG A 278 1.44 -29.65 4.16
CA ARG A 278 1.46 -28.65 5.22
C ARG A 278 2.57 -28.91 6.25
N HIS A 279 2.73 -30.17 6.64
CA HIS A 279 3.75 -30.60 7.60
C HIS A 279 5.18 -30.34 7.11
N GLU A 280 5.48 -30.62 5.83
CA GLU A 280 6.79 -30.32 5.24
C GLU A 280 7.10 -28.82 5.28
N ILE A 281 6.14 -27.97 4.93
CA ILE A 281 6.32 -26.51 5.00
C ILE A 281 6.58 -26.06 6.44
N GLU A 282 5.76 -26.51 7.40
CA GLU A 282 5.92 -26.18 8.82
C GLU A 282 7.29 -26.59 9.37
N SER A 283 7.79 -27.78 9.01
CA SER A 283 9.09 -28.28 9.45
C SER A 283 10.29 -27.43 9.01
N LEU A 284 10.09 -26.59 7.98
CA LEU A 284 11.09 -25.70 7.42
C LEU A 284 11.00 -24.28 7.96
N VAL A 285 9.90 -23.87 8.60
CA VAL A 285 9.71 -22.50 9.10
C VAL A 285 10.57 -22.25 10.33
N GLU A 286 11.38 -21.19 10.29
CA GLU A 286 12.20 -20.71 11.40
C GLU A 286 11.66 -19.41 12.02
N GLY A 287 10.83 -18.68 11.28
CA GLY A 287 10.30 -17.41 11.75
C GLY A 287 9.05 -17.00 11.00
N VAL A 288 8.12 -16.41 11.74
CA VAL A 288 6.83 -15.93 11.23
C VAL A 288 6.63 -14.50 11.68
N ARG A 289 6.20 -13.65 10.77
CA ARG A 289 5.58 -12.37 11.12
C ARG A 289 4.31 -12.18 10.29
N MET A 290 3.19 -12.05 10.98
CA MET A 290 1.91 -11.67 10.38
C MET A 290 1.62 -10.21 10.73
N VAL A 291 1.09 -9.46 9.77
CA VAL A 291 0.64 -8.07 9.95
C VAL A 291 -0.67 -7.89 9.22
N ASP A 292 -1.69 -7.39 9.90
CA ASP A 292 -2.89 -6.83 9.28
C ASP A 292 -2.87 -5.32 9.44
N TRP A 293 -2.78 -4.61 8.32
CA TRP A 293 -2.73 -3.15 8.34
C TRP A 293 -4.07 -2.51 8.72
N SER A 294 -5.16 -3.27 8.67
CA SER A 294 -6.50 -2.83 9.10
C SER A 294 -6.60 -2.72 10.62
N GLU A 295 -5.78 -3.48 11.36
CA GLU A 295 -5.72 -3.48 12.83
C GLU A 295 -4.74 -2.44 13.39
N ASP A 296 -3.92 -1.83 12.55
CA ASP A 296 -3.02 -0.76 12.97
C ASP A 296 -3.83 0.53 13.22
N PRO A 297 -3.77 1.12 14.44
CA PRO A 297 -4.60 2.27 14.80
C PRO A 297 -4.24 3.56 14.05
N PHE A 298 -3.03 3.63 13.47
CA PHE A 298 -2.49 4.79 12.76
C PHE A 298 -2.56 4.66 11.24
N ALA A 299 -2.76 3.44 10.71
CA ALA A 299 -2.95 3.18 9.29
C ALA A 299 -4.41 2.82 8.95
N ARG A 300 -5.07 2.00 9.76
CA ARG A 300 -6.48 1.56 9.60
C ARG A 300 -6.80 1.04 8.19
N GLY A 301 -5.85 0.30 7.62
CA GLY A 301 -5.93 -0.28 6.30
C GLY A 301 -4.67 -0.03 5.48
N ALA A 302 -4.72 -0.43 4.21
CA ALA A 302 -3.64 -0.28 3.25
C ALA A 302 -3.70 1.06 2.51
N TYR A 303 -4.01 1.02 1.22
CA TYR A 303 -4.01 2.18 0.34
C TYR A 303 -5.42 2.72 0.14
N ALA A 304 -5.52 4.03 -0.07
CA ALA A 304 -6.74 4.65 -0.53
C ALA A 304 -7.08 4.18 -1.96
N TYR A 305 -8.36 3.92 -2.20
CA TYR A 305 -8.90 3.70 -3.54
C TYR A 305 -10.18 4.49 -3.75
N GLU A 306 -10.39 4.91 -4.99
CA GLU A 306 -11.54 5.71 -5.39
C GLU A 306 -12.71 4.80 -5.77
N LEU A 307 -13.90 5.14 -5.28
CA LEU A 307 -15.13 4.46 -5.68
C LEU A 307 -15.49 4.78 -7.13
N ALA A 308 -16.02 3.80 -7.84
CA ALA A 308 -16.56 4.02 -9.18
C ALA A 308 -17.64 5.10 -9.17
N GLY A 309 -17.55 6.04 -10.11
CA GLY A 309 -18.45 7.18 -10.18
C GLY A 309 -18.09 8.34 -9.25
N SER A 310 -16.90 8.31 -8.63
CA SER A 310 -16.35 9.48 -7.93
C SER A 310 -16.37 10.72 -8.83
N PRO A 311 -16.57 11.91 -8.25
CA PRO A 311 -16.55 13.16 -9.01
C PRO A 311 -15.13 13.42 -9.56
N PRO A 312 -15.00 14.05 -10.74
CA PRO A 312 -13.70 14.26 -11.40
C PRO A 312 -12.75 15.17 -10.61
N ASP A 313 -13.28 15.98 -9.69
CA ASP A 313 -12.52 16.86 -8.81
C ASP A 313 -12.26 16.25 -7.41
N LEU A 314 -12.48 14.95 -7.22
CA LEU A 314 -12.25 14.24 -5.95
C LEU A 314 -10.85 14.47 -5.38
N LEU A 315 -9.79 14.13 -6.13
CA LEU A 315 -8.41 14.28 -5.67
C LEU A 315 -8.03 15.75 -5.46
N PRO A 316 -8.40 16.71 -6.34
CA PRO A 316 -8.29 18.14 -6.05
C PRO A 316 -8.93 18.56 -4.72
N ARG A 317 -10.14 18.09 -4.41
CA ARG A 317 -10.82 18.37 -3.13
C ARG A 317 -10.06 17.79 -1.95
N LEU A 318 -9.54 16.57 -2.03
CA LEU A 318 -8.70 15.97 -0.99
C LEU A 318 -7.38 16.73 -0.79
N ALA A 319 -6.79 17.25 -1.87
CA ALA A 319 -5.52 17.97 -1.85
C ALA A 319 -5.63 19.45 -1.43
N ALA A 320 -6.80 20.07 -1.57
CA ALA A 320 -7.00 21.51 -1.36
C ALA A 320 -6.74 21.95 0.10
N PRO A 321 -6.14 23.11 0.36
CA PRO A 321 -6.07 23.65 1.71
C PRO A 321 -7.44 24.13 2.23
N GLU A 322 -7.61 24.18 3.54
CA GLU A 322 -8.79 24.79 4.22
C GLU A 322 -8.40 26.13 4.81
N GLU A 323 -9.03 27.21 4.33
CA GLU A 323 -8.84 28.61 4.75
C GLU A 323 -7.36 29.04 4.88
N GLU A 324 -6.51 28.55 3.97
CA GLU A 324 -5.05 28.79 3.99
C GLU A 324 -4.39 28.42 5.33
N THR A 325 -5.03 27.56 6.14
CA THR A 325 -4.63 27.25 7.51
C THR A 325 -4.28 25.79 7.67
N LEU A 326 -5.12 24.89 7.16
CA LEU A 326 -4.85 23.46 7.11
C LEU A 326 -4.44 23.07 5.69
N PHE A 327 -3.33 22.38 5.55
CA PHE A 327 -2.82 21.85 4.28
C PHE A 327 -2.82 20.33 4.34
N PHE A 328 -2.94 19.68 3.18
CA PHE A 328 -3.11 18.23 3.09
C PHE A 328 -2.13 17.61 2.10
N ALA A 329 -1.45 16.56 2.56
CA ALA A 329 -0.56 15.73 1.78
C ALA A 329 -0.75 14.25 2.16
N GLY A 330 -0.07 13.36 1.44
CA GLY A 330 -0.25 11.93 1.54
C GLY A 330 -0.67 11.35 0.20
N GLU A 331 -0.46 10.05 0.04
CA GLU A 331 -0.64 9.33 -1.23
C GLU A 331 -2.03 9.59 -1.86
N ALA A 332 -3.08 9.64 -1.04
CA ALA A 332 -4.47 9.85 -1.48
C ALA A 332 -4.76 11.26 -2.02
N THR A 333 -3.78 12.18 -1.95
CA THR A 333 -3.89 13.55 -2.46
C THR A 333 -3.08 13.77 -3.74
N SER A 334 -2.57 12.69 -4.35
CA SER A 334 -1.74 12.74 -5.55
C SER A 334 -2.56 13.07 -6.79
N LEU A 335 -2.31 14.21 -7.41
CA LEU A 335 -2.99 14.65 -8.64
C LEU A 335 -2.40 14.06 -9.93
N THR A 336 -1.34 13.26 -9.85
CA THR A 336 -0.60 12.76 -11.02
C THR A 336 -0.76 11.25 -11.23
N GLY A 337 -1.81 10.64 -10.67
CA GLY A 337 -2.04 9.19 -10.79
C GLY A 337 -1.02 8.31 -10.04
N ARG A 338 -0.32 8.87 -9.04
CA ARG A 338 0.66 8.16 -8.19
C ARG A 338 0.12 7.82 -6.79
N GLY A 339 -1.20 7.81 -6.62
CA GLY A 339 -1.85 7.32 -5.40
C GLY A 339 -1.39 5.90 -5.05
N GLY A 340 -1.41 5.58 -3.76
CA GLY A 340 -0.96 4.31 -3.19
C GLY A 340 0.56 4.12 -3.16
N THR A 341 1.37 5.14 -3.48
CA THR A 341 2.84 4.99 -3.59
C THR A 341 3.61 5.94 -2.68
N VAL A 342 4.84 5.53 -2.31
CA VAL A 342 5.79 6.39 -1.58
C VAL A 342 6.14 7.65 -2.38
N ASP A 343 6.25 7.54 -3.71
CA ASP A 343 6.56 8.69 -4.57
C ASP A 343 5.40 9.69 -4.60
N GLY A 344 4.15 9.22 -4.66
CA GLY A 344 2.97 10.08 -4.53
C GLY A 344 2.88 10.76 -3.16
N ALA A 345 3.23 10.07 -2.08
CA ALA A 345 3.32 10.68 -0.75
C ALA A 345 4.39 11.79 -0.68
N LEU A 346 5.57 11.56 -1.26
CA LEU A 346 6.66 12.54 -1.29
C LEU A 346 6.32 13.76 -2.15
N GLU A 347 5.77 13.54 -3.34
CA GLU A 347 5.34 14.62 -4.24
C GLU A 347 4.29 15.50 -3.59
N THR A 348 3.28 14.90 -2.99
CA THR A 348 2.19 15.65 -2.34
C THR A 348 2.69 16.40 -1.11
N GLY A 349 3.65 15.85 -0.37
CA GLY A 349 4.33 16.56 0.72
C GLY A 349 5.06 17.81 0.22
N LEU A 350 5.83 17.70 -0.87
CA LEU A 350 6.50 18.85 -1.49
C LEU A 350 5.52 19.89 -2.03
N ARG A 351 4.42 19.45 -2.66
CA ARG A 351 3.33 20.33 -3.10
C ARG A 351 2.74 21.11 -1.93
N ALA A 352 2.32 20.42 -0.88
CA ALA A 352 1.65 21.06 0.26
C ALA A 352 2.60 21.97 1.04
N ALA A 353 3.88 21.61 1.17
CA ALA A 353 4.90 22.48 1.75
C ALA A 353 5.05 23.79 0.95
N LYS A 354 5.09 23.73 -0.39
CA LYS A 354 5.12 24.94 -1.23
C LYS A 354 3.88 25.81 -1.05
N GLN A 355 2.69 25.20 -1.02
CA GLN A 355 1.44 25.91 -0.76
C GLN A 355 1.47 26.61 0.60
N LEU A 356 1.96 25.94 1.64
CA LEU A 356 2.10 26.52 2.97
C LEU A 356 3.06 27.71 2.96
N LEU A 357 4.25 27.57 2.35
CA LEU A 357 5.26 28.63 2.26
C LEU A 357 4.77 29.89 1.52
N GLN A 358 3.85 29.73 0.56
CA GLN A 358 3.23 30.85 -0.17
C GLN A 358 2.26 31.67 0.69
N THR A 359 1.87 31.16 1.86
CA THR A 359 0.91 31.79 2.78
C THR A 359 1.55 32.25 4.10
N LEU A 360 2.88 32.20 4.19
CA LEU A 360 3.67 32.62 5.35
C LEU A 360 3.83 34.13 5.44
#